data_AF-A0A7Y8LS38-F1
#
_entry.id   AF-A0A7Y8LS38-F1
#
_cell.length_a   1.000
_cell.length_b   1.000
_cell.length_c   1.000
_cell.angle_alpha   90.00
_cell.angle_beta   90.00
_cell.angle_gamma   90.00
#
_symmetry.space_group_name_H-M   'P 1'
#
loop_
_entity.id
_entity.type
_entity.pdbx_description
1 polymer ?
#
loop_
_entity_poly.entity_id
_entity_poly.type
_entity_poly.pdbx_seq_one_letter_code
_entity_poly.pdbx_strand_id
1 'polypeptide(L)'
;MPKFNCKNKQTIVPFFMPALKIHEEKIHECFESSGTNTEEIEREAYEKGFEAGEKAGFAMGEKKAMVLIERIDNLLNELLVIKNKILKETEPQIIELAVEIAKKIIMKELSIDREIVINMIREAITKIERTGMITIKINPSLNEMLNKYREDFINIHPDITFEVDPSCSSHGVVVISSSQEVITDIDIQIKNLIEEMVKNLHGN
;
A
#
# COMPACT_ATOMS: atom_id res chain seq x y z
N MET A 1 -102.54 22.23 64.35
CA MET A 1 -103.62 21.48 63.65
C MET A 1 -104.53 22.51 62.97
N PRO A 2 -105.06 22.30 61.74
CA PRO A 2 -105.60 21.05 61.22
C PRO A 2 -105.05 20.60 59.84
N LYS A 3 -105.46 19.39 59.46
CA LYS A 3 -105.14 18.62 58.25
C LYS A 3 -106.07 19.02 57.09
N PHE A 4 -105.61 18.90 55.86
CA PHE A 4 -106.50 18.66 54.71
C PHE A 4 -106.03 17.47 53.89
N ASN A 5 -107.00 16.62 53.56
CA ASN A 5 -106.89 15.24 53.14
C ASN A 5 -107.09 15.12 51.61
N CYS A 6 -106.39 14.17 51.01
CA CYS A 6 -106.41 13.83 49.59
C CYS A 6 -107.76 13.25 49.11
N LYS A 7 -108.09 13.51 47.83
CA LYS A 7 -108.29 12.52 46.75
C LYS A 7 -109.12 13.13 45.62
N ASN A 8 -108.63 13.12 44.37
CA ASN A 8 -109.42 12.56 43.26
C ASN A 8 -108.59 12.26 41.99
N LYS A 9 -109.15 11.34 41.21
CA LYS A 9 -108.61 10.48 40.14
C LYS A 9 -108.13 11.18 38.86
N GLN A 10 -107.26 10.46 38.16
CA GLN A 10 -106.78 10.67 36.79
C GLN A 10 -107.92 10.81 35.78
N THR A 11 -107.73 11.66 34.76
CA THR A 11 -108.21 11.39 33.40
C THR A 11 -107.20 11.97 32.42
N ILE A 12 -106.76 11.11 31.51
CA ILE A 12 -105.74 11.35 30.47
C ILE A 12 -106.39 12.19 29.36
N VAL A 13 -105.73 13.26 28.95
CA VAL A 13 -106.02 13.96 27.68
C VAL A 13 -104.80 13.80 26.76
N PRO A 14 -104.98 13.37 25.51
CA PRO A 14 -103.88 13.24 24.57
C PRO A 14 -103.57 14.63 24.05
N PHE A 15 -102.35 15.13 24.28
CA PHE A 15 -101.89 16.32 23.58
C PHE A 15 -100.57 16.08 22.87
N PHE A 16 -100.77 15.87 21.58
CA PHE A 16 -99.84 15.90 20.46
C PHE A 16 -98.91 17.12 20.58
N MET A 17 -97.59 16.89 20.68
CA MET A 17 -96.60 17.96 20.55
C MET A 17 -95.61 17.63 19.43
N PRO A 18 -95.44 18.51 18.43
CA PRO A 18 -94.93 18.20 17.11
C PRO A 18 -93.40 18.39 17.05
N ALA A 19 -92.68 17.73 17.97
CA ALA A 19 -91.24 17.93 18.16
C ALA A 19 -90.37 16.86 17.47
N LEU A 20 -90.87 16.22 16.40
CA LEU A 20 -90.16 15.18 15.64
C LEU A 20 -90.03 15.52 14.14
N LYS A 21 -90.05 16.80 13.77
CA LYS A 21 -89.79 17.22 12.38
C LYS A 21 -88.60 18.15 12.17
N ILE A 22 -87.92 18.59 13.25
CA ILE A 22 -86.78 19.54 13.14
C ILE A 22 -85.42 18.83 13.31
N HIS A 23 -85.40 17.56 13.74
CA HIS A 23 -84.16 16.80 13.93
C HIS A 23 -83.84 15.80 12.82
N GLU A 24 -84.70 15.59 11.82
CA GLU A 24 -84.38 14.72 10.68
C GLU A 24 -83.58 15.44 9.58
N GLU A 25 -83.77 16.75 9.37
CA GLU A 25 -82.97 17.51 8.38
C GLU A 25 -81.52 17.75 8.84
N LYS A 26 -81.27 17.96 10.14
CA LYS A 26 -79.90 18.19 10.67
C LYS A 26 -79.05 16.93 10.81
N ILE A 27 -79.65 15.74 10.81
CA ILE A 27 -78.91 14.47 10.86
C ILE A 27 -78.43 14.07 9.45
N HIS A 28 -79.10 14.53 8.40
CA HIS A 28 -78.71 14.26 7.01
C HIS A 28 -77.52 15.12 6.54
N GLU A 29 -77.45 16.40 6.94
CA GLU A 29 -76.31 17.29 6.62
C GLU A 29 -74.98 16.88 7.29
N CYS A 30 -75.03 16.19 8.43
CA CYS A 30 -73.84 15.76 9.16
C CYS A 30 -73.19 14.48 8.58
N PHE A 31 -73.98 13.63 7.92
CA PHE A 31 -73.47 12.37 7.35
C PHE A 31 -72.84 12.57 5.96
N GLU A 32 -73.36 13.51 5.14
CA GLU A 32 -72.78 13.82 3.83
C GLU A 32 -71.51 14.69 3.91
N SER A 33 -71.42 15.57 4.92
CA SER A 33 -70.22 16.39 5.18
C SER A 33 -69.07 15.62 5.85
N SER A 34 -69.35 14.46 6.46
CA SER A 34 -68.32 13.61 7.07
C SER A 34 -67.61 12.71 6.04
N GLY A 35 -68.31 12.26 4.99
CA GLY A 35 -67.70 11.46 3.92
C GLY A 35 -66.69 12.27 3.08
N THR A 36 -67.05 13.50 2.73
CA THR A 36 -66.19 14.42 1.98
C THR A 36 -64.94 14.87 2.77
N ASN A 37 -65.08 15.14 4.08
CA ASN A 37 -63.94 15.43 4.95
C ASN A 37 -62.97 14.25 5.08
N THR A 38 -63.47 13.02 5.12
CA THR A 38 -62.61 11.83 5.30
C THR A 38 -61.74 11.59 4.07
N GLU A 39 -62.31 11.73 2.86
CA GLU A 39 -61.56 11.62 1.60
C GLU A 39 -60.51 12.74 1.45
N GLU A 40 -60.83 13.97 1.85
CA GLU A 40 -59.87 15.09 1.84
C GLU A 40 -58.73 14.89 2.84
N ILE A 41 -59.03 14.39 4.04
CA ILE A 41 -58.02 14.06 5.06
C ILE A 41 -57.12 12.91 4.60
N GLU A 42 -57.68 11.88 3.97
CA GLU A 42 -56.90 10.76 3.42
C GLU A 42 -55.99 11.21 2.28
N ARG A 43 -56.48 12.07 1.38
CA ARG A 43 -55.68 12.66 0.30
C ARG A 43 -54.54 13.51 0.86
N GLU A 44 -54.82 14.38 1.83
CA GLU A 44 -53.82 15.25 2.44
C GLU A 44 -52.76 14.44 3.21
N ALA A 45 -53.18 13.39 3.93
CA ALA A 45 -52.26 12.48 4.62
C ALA A 45 -51.39 11.69 3.63
N TYR A 46 -51.96 11.25 2.50
CA TYR A 46 -51.23 10.58 1.43
C TYR A 46 -50.19 11.50 0.78
N GLU A 47 -50.57 12.73 0.41
CA GLU A 47 -49.67 13.72 -0.18
C GLU A 47 -48.52 14.09 0.77
N LYS A 48 -48.84 14.37 2.05
CA LYS A 48 -47.82 14.65 3.07
C LYS A 48 -46.90 13.46 3.32
N GLY A 49 -47.44 12.24 3.36
CA GLY A 49 -46.67 11.01 3.53
C GLY A 49 -45.75 10.73 2.33
N PHE A 50 -46.25 10.98 1.12
CA PHE A 50 -45.47 10.85 -0.12
C PHE A 50 -44.33 11.87 -0.17
N GLU A 51 -44.61 13.15 0.06
CA GLU A 51 -43.60 14.21 0.04
C GLU A 51 -42.55 14.02 1.15
N ALA A 52 -42.97 13.63 2.35
CA ALA A 52 -42.06 13.29 3.44
C ALA A 52 -41.21 12.06 3.12
N GLY A 53 -41.81 11.03 2.51
CA GLY A 53 -41.12 9.82 2.07
C GLY A 53 -40.10 10.09 0.96
N GLU A 54 -40.45 10.94 -0.01
CA GLU A 54 -39.56 11.37 -1.10
C GLU A 54 -38.36 12.15 -0.55
N LYS A 55 -38.60 13.16 0.30
CA LYS A 55 -37.53 13.95 0.94
C LYS A 55 -36.63 13.08 1.82
N ALA A 56 -37.20 12.19 2.63
CA ALA A 56 -36.43 11.30 3.49
C ALA A 56 -35.63 10.27 2.67
N GLY A 57 -36.23 9.72 1.61
CA GLY A 57 -35.60 8.79 0.69
C GLY A 57 -34.42 9.43 -0.06
N PHE A 58 -34.60 10.65 -0.57
CA PHE A 58 -33.56 11.42 -1.22
C PHE A 58 -32.38 11.69 -0.27
N ALA A 59 -32.65 12.22 0.92
CA ALA A 59 -31.62 12.52 1.91
C ALA A 59 -30.88 11.26 2.39
N MET A 60 -31.58 10.12 2.54
CA MET A 60 -30.96 8.85 2.90
C MET A 60 -30.11 8.30 1.75
N GLY A 61 -30.58 8.44 0.51
CA GLY A 61 -29.85 8.06 -0.70
C GLY A 61 -28.55 8.85 -0.87
N GLU A 62 -28.61 10.16 -0.70
CA GLU A 62 -27.45 11.06 -0.75
C GLU A 62 -26.40 10.69 0.31
N LYS A 63 -26.82 10.49 1.58
CA LYS A 63 -25.91 10.04 2.64
C LYS A 63 -25.25 8.70 2.32
N LYS A 64 -26.00 7.73 1.81
CA LYS A 64 -25.45 6.43 1.41
C LYS A 64 -24.46 6.58 0.25
N ALA A 65 -24.77 7.42 -0.73
CA ALA A 65 -23.88 7.71 -1.86
C ALA A 65 -22.57 8.36 -1.39
N MET A 66 -22.63 9.35 -0.48
CA MET A 66 -21.43 9.97 0.09
C MET A 66 -20.54 8.97 0.81
N VAL A 67 -21.11 8.08 1.63
CA VAL A 67 -20.33 7.01 2.31
C VAL A 67 -19.68 6.06 1.30
N LEU A 68 -20.36 5.75 0.20
CA LEU A 68 -19.81 4.94 -0.88
C LEU A 68 -18.65 5.64 -1.59
N ILE A 69 -18.78 6.93 -1.88
CA ILE A 69 -17.72 7.74 -2.50
C ILE A 69 -16.49 7.80 -1.58
N GLU A 70 -16.69 8.07 -0.29
CA GLU A 70 -15.59 8.11 0.69
C GLU A 70 -14.88 6.75 0.79
N ARG A 71 -15.62 5.64 0.74
CA ARG A 71 -15.02 4.30 0.69
C ARG A 71 -14.21 4.08 -0.58
N ILE A 72 -14.68 4.53 -1.74
CA ILE A 72 -13.96 4.42 -3.00
C ILE A 72 -12.67 5.25 -2.95
N ASP A 73 -12.73 6.48 -2.43
CA ASP A 73 -11.54 7.33 -2.27
C ASP A 73 -10.51 6.69 -1.34
N ASN A 74 -10.96 6.10 -0.22
CA ASN A 74 -10.07 5.36 0.68
C ASN A 74 -9.42 4.16 -0.01
N LEU A 75 -10.18 3.37 -0.77
CA LEU A 75 -9.65 2.25 -1.55
C LEU A 75 -8.64 2.71 -2.61
N LEU A 76 -8.89 3.82 -3.30
CA LEU A 76 -7.96 4.38 -4.27
C LEU A 76 -6.65 4.83 -3.60
N ASN A 77 -6.74 5.46 -2.43
CA ASN A 77 -5.57 5.85 -1.65
C ASN A 77 -4.76 4.62 -1.17
N GLU A 78 -5.44 3.59 -0.68
CA GLU A 78 -4.80 2.32 -0.32
C GLU A 78 -4.09 1.67 -1.51
N LEU A 79 -4.72 1.66 -2.69
CA LEU A 79 -4.11 1.15 -3.92
C LEU A 79 -2.85 1.93 -4.32
N LEU A 80 -2.84 3.26 -4.18
CA LEU A 80 -1.65 4.07 -4.43
C LEU A 80 -0.53 3.73 -3.45
N VAL A 81 -0.85 3.52 -2.17
CA VAL A 81 0.13 3.09 -1.16
C VAL A 81 0.70 1.72 -1.52
N ILE A 82 -0.15 0.74 -1.87
CA ILE A 82 0.27 -0.60 -2.28
C ILE A 82 1.17 -0.54 -3.52
N LYS A 83 0.80 0.24 -4.53
CA LYS A 83 1.62 0.44 -5.73
C LYS A 83 3.01 0.95 -5.37
N ASN A 84 3.09 1.99 -4.55
CA ASN A 84 4.38 2.55 -4.13
C ASN A 84 5.20 1.55 -3.29
N LYS A 85 4.54 0.77 -2.44
CA LYS A 85 5.18 -0.30 -1.66
C LYS A 85 5.77 -1.36 -2.57
N ILE A 86 5.01 -1.86 -3.55
CA ILE A 86 5.49 -2.84 -4.52
C ILE A 86 6.72 -2.32 -5.26
N LEU A 87 6.68 -1.07 -5.74
CA LEU A 87 7.84 -0.47 -6.42
C LEU A 87 9.08 -0.44 -5.52
N LYS A 88 8.94 0.06 -4.27
CA LYS A 88 10.04 0.12 -3.30
C LYS A 88 10.58 -1.26 -2.90
N GLU A 89 9.73 -2.27 -2.84
CA GLU A 89 10.15 -3.63 -2.48
C GLU A 89 10.75 -4.39 -3.66
N THR A 90 10.31 -4.10 -4.89
CA THR A 90 10.76 -4.80 -6.11
C THR A 90 12.08 -4.24 -6.66
N GLU A 91 12.31 -2.94 -6.51
CA GLU A 91 13.54 -2.28 -6.93
C GLU A 91 14.82 -2.96 -6.40
N PRO A 92 15.00 -3.19 -5.08
CA PRO A 92 16.19 -3.87 -4.57
C PRO A 92 16.31 -5.31 -5.06
N GLN A 93 15.20 -6.01 -5.25
CA GLN A 93 15.21 -7.40 -5.75
C GLN A 93 15.71 -7.48 -7.19
N ILE A 94 15.34 -6.52 -8.05
CA ILE A 94 15.83 -6.47 -9.43
C ILE A 94 17.33 -6.19 -9.46
N ILE A 95 17.81 -5.27 -8.61
CA ILE A 95 19.25 -4.95 -8.50
C ILE A 95 20.01 -6.18 -8.02
N GLU A 96 19.55 -6.84 -6.96
CA GLU A 96 20.15 -8.06 -6.43
C GLU A 96 20.22 -9.16 -7.49
N LEU A 97 19.14 -9.39 -8.23
CA LEU A 97 19.13 -10.37 -9.32
C LEU A 97 20.12 -10.02 -10.44
N ALA A 98 20.18 -8.75 -10.85
CA ALA A 98 21.12 -8.31 -11.89
C ALA A 98 22.58 -8.52 -11.45
N VAL A 99 22.87 -8.24 -10.17
CA VAL A 99 24.18 -8.46 -9.56
C VAL A 99 24.55 -9.93 -9.55
N GLU A 100 23.65 -10.81 -9.12
CA GLU A 100 23.90 -12.24 -9.09
C GLU A 100 24.16 -12.81 -10.49
N ILE A 101 23.43 -12.32 -11.50
CA ILE A 101 23.68 -12.67 -12.90
C ILE A 101 25.07 -12.19 -13.34
N ALA A 102 25.42 -10.94 -13.06
CA ALA A 102 26.72 -10.37 -13.42
C ALA A 102 27.87 -11.16 -12.76
N LYS A 103 27.74 -11.44 -11.45
CA LYS A 103 28.69 -12.25 -10.69
C LYS A 103 28.87 -13.64 -11.32
N LYS A 104 27.77 -14.30 -11.68
CA LYS A 104 27.82 -15.62 -12.30
C LYS A 104 28.50 -15.62 -13.67
N ILE A 105 28.27 -14.57 -14.47
CA ILE A 105 28.93 -14.39 -15.76
C ILE A 105 30.43 -14.15 -15.56
N ILE A 106 30.81 -13.23 -14.68
CA ILE A 106 32.22 -12.89 -14.39
C ILE A 106 32.96 -14.11 -13.85
N MET A 107 32.40 -14.83 -12.87
CA MET A 107 33.00 -16.06 -12.34
C MET A 107 33.20 -17.14 -13.40
N LYS A 108 32.26 -17.26 -14.35
CA LYS A 108 32.39 -18.17 -15.49
C LYS A 108 33.53 -17.73 -16.41
N GLU A 109 33.61 -16.44 -16.71
CA GLU A 109 34.65 -15.89 -17.59
C GLU A 109 36.05 -16.08 -17.01
N LEU A 110 36.25 -15.77 -15.72
CA LEU A 110 37.52 -15.99 -15.02
C LEU A 110 37.92 -17.47 -14.92
N SER A 111 36.94 -18.37 -14.97
CA SER A 111 37.20 -19.80 -14.97
C SER A 111 37.65 -20.29 -16.35
N ILE A 112 37.25 -19.61 -17.42
CA ILE A 112 37.62 -19.90 -18.81
C ILE A 112 38.95 -19.23 -19.16
N ASP A 113 39.09 -17.93 -18.87
CA ASP A 113 40.27 -17.13 -19.14
C ASP A 113 40.91 -16.63 -17.84
N ARG A 114 42.01 -17.29 -17.47
CA ARG A 114 42.82 -16.96 -16.29
C ARG A 114 43.80 -15.80 -16.56
N GLU A 115 43.99 -15.37 -17.81
CA GLU A 115 44.83 -14.21 -18.12
C GLU A 115 44.20 -12.89 -17.64
N ILE A 116 42.87 -12.84 -17.54
CA ILE A 116 42.14 -11.72 -16.94
C ILE A 116 42.68 -11.43 -15.53
N VAL A 117 42.95 -12.49 -14.73
CA VAL A 117 43.50 -12.35 -13.38
C VAL A 117 44.88 -11.71 -13.39
N ILE A 118 45.74 -12.08 -14.34
CA ILE A 118 47.08 -11.50 -14.49
C ILE A 118 47.00 -10.02 -14.83
N ASN A 119 46.08 -9.64 -15.73
CA ASN A 119 45.87 -8.24 -16.10
C ASN A 119 45.34 -7.40 -14.93
N MET A 120 44.44 -7.95 -14.12
CA MET A 120 43.96 -7.26 -12.91
C MET A 120 45.08 -7.01 -11.89
N ILE A 121 45.96 -8.01 -11.67
CA ILE A 121 47.12 -7.85 -10.79
C ILE A 121 48.05 -6.78 -11.33
N ARG A 122 48.32 -6.80 -12.65
CA ARG A 122 49.14 -5.79 -13.31
C ARG A 122 48.58 -4.39 -13.08
N GLU A 123 47.28 -4.21 -13.31
CA GLU A 123 46.61 -2.93 -13.11
C GLU A 123 46.66 -2.47 -11.65
N ALA A 124 46.47 -3.39 -10.71
CA ALA A 124 46.56 -3.10 -9.28
C ALA A 124 47.96 -2.67 -8.85
N ILE A 125 49.00 -3.37 -9.30
CA ILE A 125 50.40 -2.98 -9.05
C ILE A 125 50.68 -1.60 -9.65
N THR A 126 50.17 -1.30 -10.84
CA THR A 126 50.38 0.04 -11.47
C THR A 126 49.66 1.17 -10.76
N LYS A 127 48.57 0.89 -10.03
CA LYS A 127 47.84 1.88 -9.23
C LYS A 127 48.52 2.20 -7.90
N ILE A 128 49.36 1.29 -7.39
CA ILE A 128 50.10 1.46 -6.15
C ILE A 128 51.36 2.30 -6.41
N GLU A 129 51.70 3.20 -5.49
CA GLU A 129 52.93 3.99 -5.56
C GLU A 129 54.18 3.09 -5.60
N ARG A 130 55.21 3.48 -6.36
CA ARG A 130 56.44 2.69 -6.59
C ARG A 130 57.36 2.55 -5.37
N THR A 131 56.87 2.79 -4.16
CA THR A 131 57.69 2.80 -2.94
C THR A 131 56.99 2.00 -1.86
N GLY A 132 57.60 0.90 -1.45
CA GLY A 132 57.08 0.02 -0.40
C GLY A 132 57.01 -1.43 -0.82
N MET A 133 56.97 -2.33 0.16
CA MET A 133 56.82 -3.77 -0.07
C MET A 133 55.37 -4.08 -0.46
N ILE A 134 55.18 -4.85 -1.54
CA ILE A 134 53.87 -5.32 -2.00
C ILE A 134 53.76 -6.82 -1.71
N THR A 135 52.73 -7.22 -0.99
CA THR A 135 52.39 -8.63 -0.74
C THR A 135 51.15 -9.01 -1.53
N ILE A 136 51.28 -9.99 -2.41
CA ILE A 136 50.19 -10.53 -3.22
C ILE A 136 49.75 -11.86 -2.61
N LYS A 137 48.54 -11.91 -2.06
CA LYS A 137 47.94 -13.11 -1.50
C LYS A 137 47.06 -13.81 -2.52
N ILE A 138 47.28 -15.11 -2.71
CA ILE A 138 46.62 -15.91 -3.73
C ILE A 138 46.21 -17.28 -3.23
N ASN A 139 45.15 -17.83 -3.84
CA ASN A 139 44.79 -19.22 -3.65
C ASN A 139 45.85 -20.16 -4.27
N PRO A 140 46.14 -21.32 -3.66
CA PRO A 140 47.04 -22.34 -4.23
C PRO A 140 46.74 -22.71 -5.70
N SER A 141 45.47 -22.67 -6.12
CA SER A 141 45.05 -23.00 -7.49
C SER A 141 45.61 -22.05 -8.57
N LEU A 142 45.96 -20.81 -8.20
CA LEU A 142 46.47 -19.78 -9.12
C LEU A 142 47.99 -19.65 -9.07
N ASN A 143 48.65 -20.27 -8.09
CA ASN A 143 50.09 -20.14 -7.86
C ASN A 143 50.93 -20.60 -9.06
N GLU A 144 50.57 -21.72 -9.69
CA GLU A 144 51.30 -22.23 -10.85
C GLU A 144 51.25 -21.29 -12.06
N MET A 145 50.09 -20.63 -12.29
CA MET A 145 49.95 -19.68 -13.38
C MET A 145 50.72 -18.39 -13.09
N LEU A 146 50.62 -17.88 -11.87
CA LEU A 146 51.31 -16.66 -11.44
C LEU A 146 52.83 -16.80 -11.46
N ASN A 147 53.36 -17.99 -11.15
CA ASN A 147 54.80 -18.26 -11.24
C ASN A 147 55.37 -18.03 -12.65
N LYS A 148 54.58 -18.23 -13.71
CA LYS A 148 55.02 -17.95 -15.09
C LYS A 148 55.17 -16.46 -15.39
N TYR A 149 54.38 -15.63 -14.72
CA TYR A 149 54.34 -14.18 -14.90
C TYR A 149 55.08 -13.41 -13.78
N ARG A 150 55.75 -14.11 -12.87
CA ARG A 150 56.48 -13.48 -11.74
C ARG A 150 57.51 -12.47 -12.21
N GLU A 151 58.28 -12.81 -13.25
CA GLU A 151 59.31 -11.92 -13.79
C GLU A 151 58.68 -10.62 -14.34
N ASP A 152 57.52 -10.71 -14.99
CA ASP A 152 56.78 -9.54 -15.49
C ASP A 152 56.35 -8.61 -14.36
N PHE A 153 55.89 -9.16 -13.23
CA PHE A 153 55.51 -8.36 -12.07
C PHE A 153 56.71 -7.69 -11.39
N ILE A 154 57.82 -8.42 -11.24
CA ILE A 154 59.07 -7.90 -10.64
C ILE A 154 59.66 -6.77 -11.50
N ASN A 155 59.50 -6.85 -12.83
CA ASN A 155 59.91 -5.77 -13.73
C ASN A 155 59.12 -4.47 -13.54
N ILE A 156 57.88 -4.55 -13.03
CA ILE A 156 57.03 -3.38 -12.74
C ILE A 156 57.38 -2.80 -11.37
N HIS A 157 57.55 -3.66 -10.37
CA HIS A 157 57.90 -3.27 -9.00
C HIS A 157 58.91 -4.27 -8.40
N PRO A 158 60.09 -3.81 -7.93
CA PRO A 158 61.16 -4.71 -7.48
C PRO A 158 60.84 -5.45 -6.17
N ASP A 159 60.05 -4.83 -5.28
CA ASP A 159 59.77 -5.36 -3.93
C ASP A 159 58.40 -6.08 -3.84
N ILE A 160 58.20 -7.15 -4.62
CA ILE A 160 56.96 -7.97 -4.58
C ILE A 160 57.21 -9.31 -3.88
N THR A 161 56.38 -9.63 -2.89
CA THR A 161 56.31 -10.93 -2.23
C THR A 161 54.97 -11.59 -2.53
N PHE A 162 54.99 -12.90 -2.75
CA PHE A 162 53.79 -13.68 -3.03
C PHE A 162 53.55 -14.65 -1.89
N GLU A 163 52.37 -14.55 -1.28
CA GLU A 163 51.93 -15.42 -0.20
C GLU A 163 50.77 -16.30 -0.69
N VAL A 164 50.85 -17.60 -0.41
CA VAL A 164 49.78 -18.53 -0.73
C VAL A 164 48.89 -18.68 0.49
N ASP A 165 47.64 -18.24 0.38
CA ASP A 165 46.63 -18.33 1.43
C ASP A 165 45.42 -19.13 0.92
N PRO A 166 45.13 -20.32 1.49
CA PRO A 166 43.96 -21.11 1.12
C PRO A 166 42.62 -20.43 1.43
N SER A 167 42.62 -19.41 2.29
CA SER A 167 41.42 -18.66 2.69
C SER A 167 40.97 -17.67 1.61
N CYS A 168 41.83 -17.37 0.64
CA CYS A 168 41.50 -16.51 -0.49
C CYS A 168 40.57 -17.22 -1.48
N SER A 169 39.67 -16.45 -2.10
CA SER A 169 38.78 -16.94 -3.17
C SER A 169 39.59 -17.58 -4.30
N SER A 170 39.08 -18.65 -4.90
CA SER A 170 39.75 -19.37 -5.99
C SER A 170 39.82 -18.57 -7.30
N HIS A 171 39.16 -17.41 -7.34
CA HIS A 171 39.18 -16.45 -8.44
C HIS A 171 39.71 -15.07 -8.00
N GLY A 172 39.91 -14.88 -6.70
CA GLY A 172 40.35 -13.62 -6.11
C GLY A 172 41.85 -13.60 -5.88
N VAL A 173 42.43 -12.43 -6.10
CA VAL A 173 43.78 -12.08 -5.68
C VAL A 173 43.64 -10.89 -4.75
N VAL A 174 44.50 -10.76 -3.75
CA VAL A 174 44.52 -9.59 -2.87
C VAL A 174 45.91 -8.98 -2.91
N VAL A 175 46.00 -7.68 -3.21
CA VAL A 175 47.27 -6.95 -3.29
C VAL A 175 47.37 -6.00 -2.11
N ILE A 176 48.33 -6.23 -1.23
CA ILE A 176 48.54 -5.45 -0.01
C ILE A 176 49.83 -4.65 -0.18
N SER A 177 49.78 -3.34 0.01
CA SER A 177 50.98 -2.50 0.12
C SER A 177 51.13 -1.95 1.55
N SER A 178 52.35 -1.58 1.92
CA SER A 178 52.68 -0.97 3.21
C SER A 178 51.89 0.31 3.55
N SER A 179 51.37 1.01 2.54
CA SER A 179 50.59 2.25 2.70
C SER A 179 49.10 2.10 2.40
N GLN A 180 48.72 1.15 1.55
CA GLN A 180 47.34 0.93 1.09
C GLN A 180 47.08 -0.55 0.81
N GLU A 181 45.92 -1.04 1.26
CA GLU A 181 45.39 -2.33 0.84
C GLU A 181 44.58 -2.13 -0.44
N VAL A 182 45.08 -2.64 -1.57
CA VAL A 182 44.34 -2.63 -2.84
C VAL A 182 43.65 -3.96 -3.01
N ILE A 183 42.38 -3.96 -2.62
CA ILE A 183 41.55 -5.15 -2.74
C ILE A 183 41.23 -5.40 -4.22
N THR A 184 41.81 -6.47 -4.77
CA THR A 184 41.56 -6.95 -6.14
C THR A 184 40.59 -8.12 -6.19
N ASP A 185 40.01 -8.52 -5.06
CA ASP A 185 38.98 -9.55 -5.05
C ASP A 185 37.74 -9.05 -5.77
N ILE A 186 37.31 -9.80 -6.77
CA ILE A 186 36.18 -9.47 -7.64
C ILE A 186 34.87 -9.40 -6.85
N ASP A 187 34.70 -10.23 -5.82
CA ASP A 187 33.52 -10.17 -4.97
C ASP A 187 33.44 -8.82 -4.25
N ILE A 188 34.59 -8.32 -3.79
CA ILE A 188 34.68 -7.04 -3.09
C ILE A 188 34.55 -5.87 -4.08
N GLN A 189 35.15 -5.96 -5.27
CA GLN A 189 35.02 -4.93 -6.31
C GLN A 189 33.57 -4.78 -6.80
N ILE A 190 32.88 -5.90 -7.07
CA ILE A 190 31.47 -5.90 -7.45
C ILE A 190 30.65 -5.27 -6.32
N LYS A 191 30.89 -5.66 -5.07
CA LYS A 191 30.20 -5.09 -3.91
C LYS A 191 30.40 -3.57 -3.81
N ASN A 192 31.63 -3.09 -3.94
CA ASN A 192 31.93 -1.66 -3.86
C ASN A 192 31.25 -0.87 -4.99
N LEU A 193 31.27 -1.40 -6.22
CA LEU A 193 30.57 -0.79 -7.35
C LEU A 193 29.06 -0.71 -7.11
N ILE A 194 28.46 -1.74 -6.51
CA ILE A 194 27.03 -1.74 -6.16
C ILE A 194 26.75 -0.69 -5.10
N GLU A 195 27.55 -0.62 -4.04
CA GLU A 195 27.39 0.39 -2.99
C GLU A 195 27.47 1.81 -3.56
N GLU A 196 28.34 2.04 -4.54
CA GLU A 196 28.44 3.31 -5.25
C GLU A 196 27.21 3.59 -6.12
N MET A 197 26.77 2.62 -6.92
CA MET A 197 25.57 2.76 -7.76
C MET A 197 24.31 3.00 -6.93
N VAL A 198 24.14 2.29 -5.81
CA VAL A 198 23.02 2.46 -4.88
C VAL A 198 23.05 3.86 -4.25
N LYS A 199 24.22 4.36 -3.85
CA LYS A 199 24.37 5.74 -3.35
C LYS A 199 23.95 6.77 -4.40
N ASN A 200 24.32 6.57 -5.66
CA ASN A 200 23.96 7.48 -6.75
C ASN A 200 22.45 7.46 -7.06
N LEU A 201 21.77 6.33 -6.87
CA LEU A 201 20.32 6.20 -7.06
C LEU A 201 19.51 6.87 -5.94
N HIS A 202 19.99 6.83 -4.69
CA HIS A 202 19.32 7.46 -3.54
C HIS A 202 19.75 8.92 -3.30
N GLY A 203 20.71 9.42 -4.10
CA GLY A 203 21.36 10.73 -3.94
C GLY A 203 20.81 11.86 -4.81
N ASN A 204 19.63 11.70 -5.43
CA ASN A 204 18.89 12.76 -6.14
C ASN A 204 17.52 13.00 -5.52
#